data_AF-A0A6P0ITD7-F1
#
_entry.id   AF-A0A6P0ITD7-F1
#
_cell.length_a   1.000
_cell.length_b   1.000
_cell.length_c   1.000
_cell.angle_alpha   90.00
_cell.angle_beta   90.00
_cell.angle_gamma   90.00
#
_symmetry.space_group_name_H-M   'P 1'
#
loop_
_entity.id
_entity.type
_entity.pdbx_description
1 polymer ?
#
loop_
_entity_poly.entity_id
_entity_poly.type
_entity_poly.pdbx_seq_one_letter_code
_entity_poly.pdbx_strand_id
1 'polypeptide(L)'
;SDIDLPNDLLTIFEEGEFEIQELTRISDQFPDIVVKTWDNQTPTIPRGTVTCDAFPFVVLTSNGEKAFTPAFLRRCLRLDLREPSTEELEAIVKAHLGLDTLEQAKPIIETFLNRRNKGDLATDQLLNAIYLLTNTVNTEDAPMVDSQEEDKDQNKKRLIDQLLRYLSST
;
A
#
# COMPACT_ATOMS: atom_id res chain seq x y z
N SER A 1 15.92 -8.94 -19.34
CA SER A 1 16.93 -7.88 -19.23
C SER A 1 16.96 -7.44 -17.78
N ASP A 2 18.01 -7.78 -17.05
CA ASP A 2 18.28 -7.23 -15.71
C ASP A 2 18.61 -5.75 -15.90
N ILE A 3 17.56 -4.92 -15.93
CA ILE A 3 17.71 -3.48 -15.76
C ILE A 3 18.18 -3.34 -14.31
N ASP A 4 19.38 -2.80 -14.11
CA ASP A 4 19.93 -2.45 -12.80
C ASP A 4 19.22 -1.19 -12.28
N LEU A 5 17.88 -1.28 -12.25
CA LEU A 5 16.93 -0.24 -11.97
C LEU A 5 17.32 0.52 -10.69
N PRO A 6 17.78 -0.12 -9.59
CA PRO A 6 18.20 0.62 -8.42
C PRO A 6 19.39 1.54 -8.69
N ASN A 7 20.42 1.08 -9.41
CA ASN A 7 21.60 1.89 -9.66
C ASN A 7 21.31 2.99 -10.70
N ASP A 8 20.55 2.69 -11.75
CA ASP A 8 20.12 3.68 -12.75
C ASP A 8 19.27 4.79 -12.11
N LEU A 9 18.38 4.43 -11.17
CA LEU A 9 17.57 5.40 -10.44
C LEU A 9 18.40 6.31 -9.54
N LEU A 10 19.56 5.87 -9.02
CA LEU A 10 20.41 6.74 -8.20
C LEU A 10 20.92 7.93 -8.98
N THR A 11 21.45 7.70 -10.17
CA THR A 11 21.94 8.78 -11.03
C THR A 11 20.81 9.75 -11.36
N ILE A 12 19.62 9.24 -11.67
CA ILE A 12 18.45 10.07 -11.97
C ILE A 12 18.05 10.91 -10.74
N PHE A 13 18.07 10.32 -9.55
CA PHE A 13 17.74 11.03 -8.32
C PHE A 13 18.82 12.02 -7.88
N GLU A 14 20.09 11.81 -8.23
CA GLU A 14 21.17 12.72 -7.88
C GLU A 14 21.24 13.91 -8.85
N GLU A 15 21.18 13.64 -10.15
CA GLU A 15 21.39 14.65 -11.19
C GLU A 15 20.08 15.32 -11.63
N GLY A 16 18.92 14.69 -11.38
CA GLY A 16 17.64 15.19 -11.86
C GLY A 16 17.48 15.11 -13.38
N GLU A 17 18.35 14.37 -14.06
CA GLU A 17 18.35 14.20 -15.50
C GLU A 17 18.65 12.76 -15.93
N PHE A 18 18.26 12.43 -17.15
CA PHE A 18 18.64 11.18 -17.80
C PHE A 18 18.78 11.35 -19.30
N GLU A 19 19.59 10.49 -19.91
CA GLU A 19 19.79 10.46 -21.35
C GLU A 19 18.93 9.37 -21.99
N ILE A 20 18.31 9.71 -23.13
CA ILE A 20 17.73 8.73 -24.04
C ILE A 20 18.80 8.40 -25.08
N GLN A 21 19.49 7.27 -24.89
CA GLN A 21 20.68 6.91 -25.67
C GLN A 21 20.46 7.00 -27.19
N GLU A 22 19.29 6.58 -27.68
CA GLU A 22 18.92 6.64 -29.09
C GLU A 22 18.91 8.07 -29.63
N LEU A 23 18.47 9.04 -28.81
CA LEU A 23 18.40 10.45 -29.15
C LEU A 23 19.76 11.13 -29.03
N THR A 24 20.51 10.82 -27.96
CA THR A 24 21.88 11.33 -27.77
C THR A 24 22.76 10.95 -28.95
N ARG A 25 22.62 9.72 -29.48
CA ARG A 25 23.39 9.22 -30.63
C ARG A 25 23.20 10.02 -31.92
N ILE A 26 22.05 10.65 -32.12
CA ILE A 26 21.74 11.43 -33.32
C ILE A 26 21.81 12.94 -33.08
N SER A 27 22.19 13.37 -31.87
CA SER A 27 22.17 14.78 -31.44
C SER A 27 23.08 15.70 -32.26
N ASP A 28 24.15 15.17 -32.86
CA ASP A 28 25.05 15.95 -33.73
C ASP A 28 24.37 16.40 -35.03
N GLN A 29 23.39 15.61 -35.52
CA GLN A 29 22.61 15.93 -36.72
C GLN A 29 21.28 16.60 -36.37
N PHE A 30 20.69 16.22 -35.25
CA PHE A 30 19.39 16.69 -34.78
C PHE A 30 19.51 17.11 -33.31
N PRO A 31 19.95 18.35 -33.02
CA PRO A 31 20.19 18.80 -31.66
C PRO A 31 18.90 18.97 -30.84
N ASP A 32 17.77 19.26 -31.49
CA ASP A 32 16.47 19.46 -30.84
C ASP A 32 15.47 18.44 -31.41
N ILE A 33 15.08 17.45 -30.60
CA ILE A 33 14.28 16.31 -31.07
C ILE A 33 12.89 16.36 -30.46
N VAL A 34 11.87 16.46 -31.30
CA VAL A 34 10.48 16.39 -30.84
C VAL A 34 10.07 14.93 -30.66
N VAL A 35 9.61 14.58 -29.46
CA VAL A 35 9.10 13.23 -29.16
C VAL A 35 7.63 13.30 -28.77
N LYS A 36 6.93 12.17 -28.80
CA LYS A 36 5.56 12.06 -28.33
C LYS A 36 5.53 11.34 -26.98
N THR A 37 4.94 11.95 -25.97
CA THR A 37 4.77 11.37 -24.64
C THR A 37 3.51 10.51 -24.55
N TRP A 38 3.38 9.73 -23.48
CA TRP A 38 2.25 8.82 -23.24
C TRP A 38 0.90 9.56 -23.14
N ASP A 39 0.91 10.82 -22.71
CA ASP A 39 -0.24 11.71 -22.59
C ASP A 39 -0.50 12.56 -23.85
N ASN A 40 0.07 12.15 -24.99
CA ASN A 40 -0.03 12.80 -26.30
C ASN A 40 0.57 14.23 -26.37
N GLN A 41 1.42 14.64 -25.44
CA GLN A 41 2.19 15.87 -25.59
C GLN A 41 3.38 15.67 -26.54
N THR A 42 3.93 16.79 -27.03
CA THR A 42 5.06 16.79 -27.96
C THR A 42 6.20 17.71 -27.52
N PRO A 43 6.89 17.39 -26.41
CA PRO A 43 8.02 18.17 -25.94
C PRO A 43 9.23 18.04 -26.88
N THR A 44 10.08 19.05 -26.85
CA THR A 44 11.39 19.02 -27.51
C THR A 44 12.44 18.59 -26.49
N ILE A 45 13.22 17.57 -26.83
CA ILE A 45 14.31 17.06 -26.01
C ILE A 45 15.64 17.59 -26.60
N PRO A 46 16.33 18.51 -25.90
CA PRO A 46 17.62 19.01 -26.34
C PRO A 46 18.69 17.93 -26.15
N ARG A 47 19.42 17.63 -27.23
CA ARG A 47 20.53 16.69 -27.31
C ARG A 47 20.27 15.27 -26.75
N GLY A 48 19.01 14.88 -26.62
CA GLY A 48 18.63 13.59 -26.06
C GLY A 48 18.60 13.53 -24.53
N THR A 49 18.80 14.64 -23.83
CA THR A 49 18.78 14.73 -22.36
C THR A 49 17.44 15.26 -21.87
N VAL A 50 16.84 14.54 -20.92
CA VAL A 50 15.62 14.95 -20.21
C VAL A 50 16.04 15.41 -18.82
N THR A 51 15.63 16.62 -18.45
CA THR A 51 15.93 17.23 -17.15
C THR A 51 14.63 17.53 -16.40
N CYS A 52 14.68 17.54 -15.07
CA CYS A 52 13.55 17.96 -14.26
C CYS A 52 13.47 19.50 -14.19
N ASP A 53 12.27 20.05 -14.34
CA ASP A 53 12.03 21.49 -14.09
C ASP A 53 12.20 21.86 -12.61
N ALA A 54 11.91 20.90 -11.73
CA ALA A 54 12.10 21.01 -10.28
C ALA A 54 12.52 19.64 -9.72
N PHE A 55 13.43 19.66 -8.76
CA PHE A 55 13.97 18.44 -8.17
C PHE A 55 12.86 17.62 -7.48
N PRO A 56 12.71 16.32 -7.80
CA PRO A 56 11.57 15.55 -7.33
C PRO A 56 11.70 15.18 -5.85
N PHE A 57 10.57 15.22 -5.14
CA PHE A 57 10.43 14.54 -3.85
C PHE A 57 9.95 13.10 -4.10
N VAL A 58 10.80 12.12 -3.80
CA VAL A 58 10.57 10.71 -4.12
C VAL A 58 10.23 9.91 -2.88
N VAL A 59 9.09 9.22 -2.90
CA VAL A 59 8.69 8.24 -1.87
C VAL A 59 8.72 6.84 -2.48
N LEU A 60 9.43 5.93 -1.81
CA LEU A 60 9.55 4.54 -2.22
C LEU A 60 8.99 3.64 -1.12
N THR A 61 8.13 2.71 -1.49
CA THR A 61 7.60 1.67 -0.60
C THR A 61 8.18 0.33 -0.99
N SER A 62 8.58 -0.47 0.00
CA SER A 62 9.08 -1.83 -0.21
C SER A 62 8.41 -2.78 0.77
N ASN A 63 8.02 -3.94 0.29
CA ASN A 63 7.55 -5.07 1.08
C ASN A 63 8.72 -6.00 1.52
N GLY A 64 9.96 -5.67 1.16
CA GLY A 64 11.14 -6.47 1.49
C GLY A 64 11.39 -7.68 0.60
N GLU A 65 10.57 -7.94 -0.43
CA GLU A 65 10.77 -9.09 -1.33
C GLU A 65 12.03 -8.97 -2.19
N LYS A 66 12.29 -7.76 -2.71
CA LYS A 66 13.52 -7.43 -3.46
C LYS A 66 14.39 -6.49 -2.64
N ALA A 67 15.58 -6.95 -2.27
CA ALA A 67 16.53 -6.15 -1.53
C ALA A 67 17.14 -5.05 -2.42
N PHE A 68 17.16 -3.83 -1.91
CA PHE A 68 17.95 -2.74 -2.49
C PHE A 68 19.43 -2.89 -2.13
N THR A 69 20.31 -2.43 -3.02
CA THR A 69 21.75 -2.47 -2.76
C THR A 69 22.11 -1.57 -1.56
N PRO A 70 23.16 -1.89 -0.78
CA PRO A 70 23.60 -1.02 0.32
C PRO A 70 24.02 0.39 -0.13
N ALA A 71 24.38 0.58 -1.41
CA ALA A 71 24.70 1.89 -1.98
C ALA A 71 23.43 2.74 -2.19
N PHE A 72 22.33 2.10 -2.57
CA PHE A 72 21.02 2.74 -2.70
C PHE A 72 20.47 3.18 -1.34
N LEU A 73 20.46 2.25 -0.37
CA LEU A 73 19.92 2.49 0.97
C LEU A 73 20.63 3.61 1.73
N ARG A 74 21.90 3.90 1.43
CA ARG A 74 22.66 5.00 2.03
C ARG A 74 22.17 6.40 1.61
N ARG A 75 21.40 6.48 0.53
CA ARG A 75 20.83 7.73 -0.01
C ARG A 75 19.35 7.90 0.32
N CYS A 76 18.77 6.94 1.02
CA CYS A 76 17.38 6.98 1.44
C CYS A 76 17.28 7.33 2.93
N LEU A 77 16.32 8.19 3.28
CA LEU A 77 15.82 8.23 4.66
C LEU A 77 14.94 7.00 4.87
N ARG A 78 15.39 6.09 5.75
CA ARG A 78 14.70 4.82 5.98
C ARG A 78 13.68 4.97 7.10
N LEU A 79 12.41 4.72 6.77
CA LEU A 79 11.34 4.52 7.73
C LEU A 79 10.93 3.05 7.71
N ASP A 80 11.14 2.37 8.84
CA ASP A 80 10.67 1.00 9.02
C ASP A 80 9.30 1.02 9.69
N LEU A 81 8.28 0.56 8.95
CA LEU A 81 6.89 0.50 9.42
C LEU A 81 6.69 -0.83 10.16
N ARG A 82 6.84 -0.78 11.48
CA ARG A 82 6.60 -1.94 12.33
C ARG A 82 5.13 -2.30 12.36
N GLU A 83 4.86 -3.56 12.72
CA GLU A 83 3.50 -3.98 13.01
C GLU A 83 2.91 -3.15 14.15
N PRO A 84 1.68 -2.63 14.01
CA PRO A 84 1.08 -1.78 15.03
C PRO A 84 0.86 -2.51 16.36
N SER A 85 1.02 -1.82 17.49
CA SER A 85 0.61 -2.30 18.81
C SER A 85 -0.91 -2.39 18.93
N THR A 86 -1.41 -2.93 20.04
CA THR A 86 -2.85 -2.94 20.35
C THR A 86 -3.42 -1.52 20.33
N GLU A 87 -2.75 -0.58 21.00
CA GLU A 87 -3.19 0.81 21.11
C GLU A 87 -3.17 1.51 19.75
N GLU A 88 -2.17 1.21 18.91
CA GLU A 88 -2.07 1.73 17.54
C GLU A 88 -3.17 1.13 16.64
N LEU A 89 -3.46 -0.17 16.76
CA LEU A 89 -4.58 -0.81 16.04
C LEU A 89 -5.92 -0.21 16.45
N GLU A 90 -6.16 0.03 17.75
CA GLU A 90 -7.35 0.71 18.23
C GLU A 90 -7.47 2.13 17.64
N ALA A 91 -6.36 2.86 17.58
CA ALA A 91 -6.32 4.19 16.97
C ALA A 91 -6.61 4.13 15.46
N ILE A 92 -6.05 3.15 14.75
CA ILE A 92 -6.28 2.92 13.31
C ILE A 92 -7.76 2.59 13.07
N VAL A 93 -8.35 1.67 13.85
CA VAL A 93 -9.76 1.30 13.76
C VAL A 93 -10.65 2.50 14.03
N LYS A 94 -10.37 3.26 15.09
CA LYS A 94 -11.12 4.48 15.43
C LYS A 94 -11.07 5.52 14.31
N ALA A 95 -9.91 5.70 13.68
CA ALA A 95 -9.72 6.66 12.59
C ALA A 95 -10.46 6.24 11.30
N HIS A 96 -10.55 4.94 11.01
CA HIS A 96 -11.16 4.43 9.78
C HIS A 96 -12.66 4.12 9.92
N LEU A 97 -13.12 3.67 11.08
CA LEU A 97 -14.47 3.11 11.29
C LEU A 97 -15.29 3.86 12.37
N GLY A 98 -14.72 4.90 12.98
CA GLY A 98 -15.40 5.73 13.98
C GLY A 98 -15.34 5.18 15.41
N LEU A 99 -15.74 6.03 16.36
CA LEU A 99 -15.68 5.75 17.80
C LEU A 99 -16.64 4.65 18.26
N ASP A 100 -17.86 4.62 17.69
CA ASP A 100 -18.93 3.70 18.11
C ASP A 100 -18.60 2.23 17.82
N THR A 101 -17.68 2.02 16.88
CA THR A 101 -17.23 0.71 16.41
C THR A 101 -16.14 0.11 17.31
N LEU A 102 -15.46 0.93 18.12
CA LEU A 102 -14.26 0.51 18.85
C LEU A 102 -14.55 -0.55 19.92
N GLU A 103 -15.63 -0.41 20.69
CA GLU A 103 -16.00 -1.39 21.72
C GLU A 103 -16.33 -2.77 21.12
N GLN A 104 -16.94 -2.78 19.94
CA GLN A 104 -17.23 -4.02 19.21
C GLN A 104 -15.97 -4.62 18.56
N ALA A 105 -14.99 -3.78 18.23
CA ALA A 105 -13.75 -4.16 17.60
C ALA A 105 -12.72 -4.77 18.56
N LYS A 106 -12.69 -4.36 19.84
CA LYS A 106 -11.74 -4.87 20.86
C LYS A 106 -11.53 -6.40 20.87
N PRO A 107 -12.59 -7.24 20.95
CA PRO A 107 -12.40 -8.70 20.95
C PRO A 107 -11.82 -9.24 19.63
N ILE A 108 -12.09 -8.55 18.52
CA ILE A 108 -11.56 -8.91 17.19
C ILE A 108 -10.08 -8.53 17.11
N ILE A 109 -9.70 -7.36 17.62
CA ILE A 109 -8.31 -6.88 17.71
C ILE A 109 -7.47 -7.83 18.56
N GLU A 110 -7.97 -8.24 19.74
CA GLU A 110 -7.26 -9.18 20.61
C GLU A 110 -7.05 -10.54 19.93
N THR A 111 -8.07 -11.04 19.23
CA THR A 111 -7.98 -12.29 18.48
C THR A 111 -6.99 -12.19 17.31
N PHE A 112 -7.00 -11.07 16.61
CA PHE A 112 -6.05 -10.76 15.54
C PHE A 112 -4.60 -10.76 16.05
N LEU A 113 -4.33 -10.07 17.14
CA LEU A 113 -3.00 -9.99 17.75
C LEU A 113 -2.47 -11.36 18.19
N ASN A 114 -3.33 -12.18 18.80
CA ASN A 114 -2.97 -13.55 19.21
C ASN A 114 -2.58 -14.45 18.01
N ARG A 115 -3.10 -14.16 16.82
CA ARG A 115 -2.86 -14.96 15.61
C ARG A 115 -1.79 -14.39 14.69
N ARG A 116 -1.56 -13.08 14.70
CA ARG A 116 -0.49 -12.42 13.93
C ARG A 116 0.88 -13.05 14.19
N ASN A 117 1.12 -13.50 15.42
CA ASN A 117 2.36 -14.22 15.78
C ASN A 117 2.51 -15.60 15.09
N LYS A 118 1.51 -16.08 14.35
CA LYS A 118 1.47 -17.41 13.71
C LYS A 118 1.32 -17.36 12.18
N GLY A 119 1.15 -16.18 11.57
CA GLY A 119 0.99 -16.02 10.12
C GLY A 119 0.89 -14.56 9.68
N ASP A 120 0.96 -14.33 8.36
CA ASP A 120 0.94 -12.98 7.75
C ASP A 120 -0.48 -12.40 7.71
N LEU A 121 -0.93 -11.88 8.85
CA LEU A 121 -2.19 -11.16 8.98
C LEU A 121 -1.96 -9.66 8.81
N ALA A 122 -2.49 -9.09 7.73
CA ALA A 122 -2.35 -7.68 7.42
C ALA A 122 -3.44 -6.81 8.10
N THR A 123 -3.12 -5.57 8.41
CA THR A 123 -4.02 -4.65 9.16
C THR A 123 -5.29 -4.30 8.37
N ASP A 124 -5.22 -4.30 7.04
CA ASP A 124 -6.38 -4.14 6.15
C ASP A 124 -7.39 -5.29 6.31
N GLN A 125 -6.93 -6.52 6.52
CA GLN A 125 -7.79 -7.66 6.76
C GLN A 125 -8.58 -7.51 8.08
N LEU A 126 -7.93 -6.97 9.12
CA LEU A 126 -8.60 -6.62 10.37
C LEU A 126 -9.68 -5.55 10.14
N LEU A 127 -9.35 -4.48 9.42
CA LEU A 127 -10.30 -3.40 9.11
C LEU A 127 -11.51 -3.91 8.32
N ASN A 128 -11.27 -4.75 7.31
CA ASN A 128 -12.32 -5.36 6.51
C ASN A 128 -13.22 -6.27 7.36
N ALA A 129 -12.64 -7.08 8.26
CA ALA A 129 -13.41 -7.93 9.16
C ALA A 129 -14.30 -7.10 10.11
N ILE A 130 -13.75 -6.05 10.73
CA ILE A 130 -14.52 -5.17 11.61
C ILE A 130 -15.63 -4.46 10.82
N TYR A 131 -15.33 -3.94 9.63
CA TYR A 131 -16.30 -3.27 8.76
C TYR A 131 -17.47 -4.21 8.42
N LEU A 132 -17.18 -5.44 7.98
CA LEU A 132 -18.23 -6.42 7.66
C LEU A 132 -19.08 -6.72 8.90
N LEU A 133 -18.46 -6.96 10.05
CA LEU A 133 -19.19 -7.33 11.27
C LEU A 133 -20.05 -6.21 11.85
N THR A 134 -19.73 -4.96 11.54
CA THR A 134 -20.41 -3.78 12.10
C THR A 134 -21.45 -3.23 11.14
N ASN A 135 -21.24 -3.36 9.83
CA ASN A 135 -22.20 -2.91 8.81
C ASN A 135 -23.15 -4.00 8.32
N THR A 136 -22.72 -5.27 8.20
CA THR A 136 -23.63 -6.34 7.71
C THR A 136 -24.64 -6.81 8.75
N VAL A 137 -24.37 -6.57 10.03
CA VAL A 137 -25.27 -6.94 11.13
C VAL A 137 -26.34 -5.87 11.38
N ASN A 138 -26.14 -4.65 10.86
CA ASN A 138 -26.99 -3.49 11.14
C ASN A 138 -27.80 -2.96 9.94
N THR A 139 -27.67 -3.52 8.75
CA THR A 139 -28.48 -3.12 7.58
C THR A 139 -29.75 -3.96 7.45
N GLU A 140 -30.88 -3.29 7.22
CA GLU A 140 -32.20 -3.89 6.92
C GLU A 140 -32.19 -4.80 5.66
N ASP A 141 -31.15 -4.70 4.82
CA ASP A 141 -30.95 -5.53 3.62
C ASP A 141 -30.05 -6.76 3.84
N ALA A 142 -29.65 -7.05 5.08
CA ALA A 142 -28.91 -8.28 5.39
C ALA A 142 -29.83 -9.50 5.16
N PRO A 143 -29.35 -10.65 4.65
CA PRO A 143 -30.18 -11.85 4.42
C PRO A 143 -30.78 -12.49 5.71
N MET A 144 -30.71 -11.80 6.85
CA MET A 144 -31.05 -12.29 8.19
C MET A 144 -32.17 -11.47 8.88
N VAL A 145 -33.03 -10.78 8.12
CA VAL A 145 -34.09 -9.89 8.66
C VAL A 145 -35.09 -10.60 9.61
N ASP A 146 -35.19 -11.93 9.57
CA ASP A 146 -36.26 -12.66 10.28
C ASP A 146 -35.84 -13.37 11.58
N SER A 147 -34.72 -12.99 12.21
CA SER A 147 -34.20 -13.67 13.41
C SER A 147 -34.34 -12.83 14.69
N GLN A 148 -34.76 -13.46 15.81
CA GLN A 148 -34.88 -12.85 17.13
C GLN A 148 -33.53 -12.25 17.61
N GLU A 149 -33.54 -11.29 18.56
CA GLU A 149 -32.30 -10.64 19.06
C GLU A 149 -31.26 -11.65 19.58
N GLU A 150 -31.69 -12.77 20.19
CA GLU A 150 -30.80 -13.86 20.61
C GLU A 150 -30.15 -14.61 19.43
N ASP A 151 -30.84 -14.74 18.30
CA ASP A 151 -30.33 -15.37 17.08
C ASP A 151 -29.34 -14.45 16.34
N LYS A 152 -29.52 -13.13 16.40
CA LYS A 152 -28.56 -12.16 15.82
C LYS A 152 -27.20 -12.26 16.50
N ASP A 153 -27.17 -12.38 17.82
CA ASP A 153 -25.92 -12.49 18.58
C ASP A 153 -25.20 -13.84 18.34
N GLN A 154 -25.95 -14.94 18.20
CA GLN A 154 -25.37 -16.23 17.80
C GLN A 154 -24.86 -16.22 16.37
N ASN A 155 -25.59 -15.62 15.42
CA ASN A 155 -25.17 -15.50 14.03
C ASN A 155 -23.96 -14.58 13.90
N LYS A 156 -23.89 -13.49 14.68
CA LYS A 156 -22.72 -12.63 14.79
C LYS A 156 -21.50 -13.41 15.28
N LYS A 157 -21.63 -14.20 16.35
CA LYS A 157 -20.54 -15.08 16.83
C LYS A 157 -20.11 -16.11 15.78
N ARG A 158 -21.04 -16.72 15.04
CA ARG A 158 -20.73 -17.67 13.96
C ARG A 158 -20.03 -17.00 12.77
N LEU A 159 -20.46 -15.79 12.40
CA LEU A 159 -19.86 -15.02 11.31
C LEU A 159 -18.45 -14.55 11.71
N ILE A 160 -18.28 -14.10 12.95
CA ILE A 160 -16.97 -13.84 13.56
C ILE A 160 -16.11 -15.09 13.46
N ASP A 161 -16.57 -16.24 13.95
CA ASP A 161 -15.82 -17.49 13.90
C ASP A 161 -15.47 -17.92 12.46
N GLN A 162 -16.37 -17.72 11.48
CA GLN A 162 -16.12 -18.07 10.09
C GLN A 162 -15.14 -17.10 9.40
N LEU A 163 -15.30 -15.79 9.59
CA LEU A 163 -14.36 -14.79 9.09
C LEU A 163 -12.98 -15.00 9.71
N LEU A 164 -12.93 -15.23 11.02
CA LEU A 164 -11.70 -15.58 11.73
C LEU A 164 -11.11 -16.89 11.23
N ARG A 165 -11.93 -17.90 10.84
CA ARG A 165 -11.43 -19.14 10.23
C ARG A 165 -10.77 -18.88 8.88
N TYR A 166 -11.37 -18.05 8.02
CA TYR A 166 -10.80 -17.68 6.73
C TYR A 166 -9.52 -16.87 6.86
N LEU A 167 -9.46 -15.97 7.85
CA LEU A 167 -8.24 -15.28 8.24
C LEU A 167 -7.16 -16.22 8.83
N SER A 168 -7.52 -17.45 9.19
CA SER A 168 -6.58 -18.46 9.74
C SER A 168 -6.20 -19.59 8.79
N SER A 169 -6.61 -19.52 7.52
CA SER A 169 -6.37 -20.59 6.54
C SER A 169 -5.49 -20.09 5.40
N THR A 170 -4.26 -19.70 5.72
CA THR A 170 -3.12 -19.66 4.78
C THR A 170 -1.83 -19.89 5.54
#